data_AF-A0AAP5M8C8-F1
#
_entry.id   AF-A0AAP5M8C8-F1
#
_cell.length_a   1.000
_cell.length_b   1.000
_cell.length_c   1.000
_cell.angle_alpha   90.00
_cell.angle_beta   90.00
_cell.angle_gamma   90.00
#
_symmetry.space_group_name_H-M   'P 1'
#
loop_
_entity.id
_entity.type
_entity.pdbx_description
1 polymer ?
#
loop_
_entity_poly.entity_id
_entity_poly.type
_entity_poly.pdbx_seq_one_letter_code
_entity_poly.pdbx_strand_id
1 'polypeptide(L)'
;MKFSRRNFLQATGATLTAWGLHQLPFNRFGKVLAQSAGFTFLPPGFQNDLPGEEQLQQLLLARWNEDVNRLTERVLQNDPWNSVNQPPLTDYYNPRTTNVPEGAPTVPLFWTSYPNRVKNTFPQASRRQLWDYADNGTPDPNYNPTGPRGWQDEYAEWSVTRNAQGKITKVSFTSETREYWYALWDVSPNAVLRIYKQLVSEQVQLEDLYLRDDSGNPIIDRQTGRPAYNELNKWNRTTSGGLAHLIGEFNSQYGAMFLTGQSTILRQHGQGTIITDPSEILNCSQQGTPNRNSDPYISAVVNELVLGSQGLGSGVRVTIKNPIAIYIQQPDFKNYKLPRKAPRGAKPSDYWKVVRGRKRQNGEAYDFILHAVYEVPPELGFTVSDITISGFPIEYGAQLAETVQVAVFGQGIPQQTPPKSYPCADVPDNPLPYPAVLREVEVLEVGRRSSLNMRIDQGSTVEKVALRAQNSTRDTKIEFVDAPGVTATKTDFQEFEGYQVFILTLTVAADAPLGNRSLLLTNSDGSAGPARYGMLEVVPRGTIGK
;
A
#
# COMPACT_ATOMS: atom_id res chain seq x y z
N MET A 1 -43.53 45.30 32.48
CA MET A 1 -42.19 45.32 33.12
C MET A 1 -41.81 43.87 33.42
N LYS A 2 -41.00 43.19 32.59
CA LYS A 2 -39.52 42.95 32.70
C LYS A 2 -39.14 42.38 34.10
N PHE A 3 -38.51 41.20 34.27
CA PHE A 3 -37.21 40.70 33.77
C PHE A 3 -37.16 39.15 33.80
N SER A 4 -36.75 38.47 32.72
CA SER A 4 -35.41 37.88 32.40
C SER A 4 -35.14 36.46 32.94
N ARG A 5 -35.01 35.49 32.02
CA ARG A 5 -34.40 34.16 32.24
C ARG A 5 -32.95 34.19 31.76
N ARG A 6 -31.99 33.96 32.67
CA ARG A 6 -30.60 33.59 32.35
C ARG A 6 -30.13 32.52 33.34
N ASN A 7 -29.46 31.51 32.76
CA ASN A 7 -28.57 30.51 33.36
C ASN A 7 -29.23 29.32 34.08
N PHE A 8 -29.13 28.13 33.48
CA PHE A 8 -28.15 27.09 33.89
C PHE A 8 -28.04 25.99 32.80
N LEU A 9 -26.79 25.65 32.43
CA LEU A 9 -26.27 24.43 31.76
C LEU A 9 -26.69 24.23 30.29
N GLN A 10 -25.87 24.45 29.25
CA GLN A 10 -24.48 24.05 28.96
C GLN A 10 -24.27 22.52 28.88
N ALA A 11 -23.70 22.09 27.74
CA ALA A 11 -23.31 20.74 27.32
C ALA A 11 -24.39 19.85 26.66
N THR A 12 -24.83 20.21 25.45
CA THR A 12 -25.10 19.26 24.36
C THR A 12 -25.00 20.00 23.04
N GLY A 13 -24.03 19.66 22.19
CA GLY A 13 -23.92 20.28 20.87
C GLY A 13 -22.55 20.10 20.25
N ALA A 14 -22.40 19.02 19.49
CA ALA A 14 -21.66 18.93 18.22
C ALA A 14 -20.96 17.57 18.05
N THR A 15 -21.71 16.50 17.81
CA THR A 15 -21.20 15.27 17.17
C THR A 15 -22.35 14.49 16.56
N LEU A 16 -23.04 15.05 15.57
CA LEU A 16 -23.94 14.29 14.72
C LEU A 16 -23.77 14.76 13.27
N THR A 17 -23.59 13.75 12.42
CA THR A 17 -23.73 13.70 10.95
C THR A 17 -22.64 14.28 10.03
N ALA A 18 -21.54 13.53 9.88
CA ALA A 18 -20.77 13.47 8.62
C ALA A 18 -20.60 12.05 8.04
N TRP A 19 -21.07 11.00 8.72
CA TRP A 19 -20.78 9.60 8.38
C TRP A 19 -21.76 8.92 7.40
N GLY A 20 -22.74 9.65 6.84
CA GLY A 20 -23.88 9.08 6.12
C GLY A 20 -23.89 9.20 4.58
N LEU A 21 -22.87 9.76 3.93
CA LEU A 21 -22.88 10.01 2.48
C LEU A 21 -21.65 9.39 1.78
N HIS A 22 -21.58 8.05 1.79
CA HIS A 22 -20.74 7.30 0.87
C HIS A 22 -21.66 6.48 -0.02
N GLN A 23 -22.22 7.11 -1.06
CA GLN A 23 -23.00 6.41 -2.06
C GLN A 23 -22.07 5.43 -2.80
N LEU A 24 -22.55 4.20 -2.96
CA LEU A 24 -21.86 3.17 -3.73
C LEU A 24 -21.56 3.64 -5.14
N PRO A 25 -20.47 3.14 -5.75
CA PRO A 25 -20.22 3.37 -7.15
C PRO A 25 -21.11 2.56 -8.09
N PHE A 26 -21.94 1.60 -7.68
CA PHE A 26 -22.64 0.72 -8.65
C PHE A 26 -24.15 0.62 -8.41
N ASN A 27 -24.92 0.59 -9.50
CA ASN A 27 -26.31 0.15 -9.47
C ASN A 27 -26.45 -1.35 -9.84
N ARG A 28 -27.67 -1.89 -9.73
CA ARG A 28 -28.02 -3.29 -10.06
C ARG A 28 -27.68 -3.77 -11.48
N PHE A 29 -27.28 -2.85 -12.37
CA PHE A 29 -26.87 -3.11 -13.75
C PHE A 29 -25.37 -2.86 -13.98
N GLY A 30 -24.58 -2.69 -12.91
CA GLY A 30 -23.14 -2.42 -13.00
C GLY A 30 -22.78 -1.04 -13.55
N LYS A 31 -23.74 -0.10 -13.65
CA LYS A 31 -23.41 1.29 -14.04
C LYS A 31 -22.82 2.04 -12.87
N VAL A 32 -21.76 2.81 -13.16
CA VAL A 32 -21.13 3.68 -12.17
C VAL A 32 -22.11 4.77 -11.75
N LEU A 33 -22.49 4.83 -10.47
CA LEU A 33 -23.19 5.98 -9.91
C LEU A 33 -22.22 7.16 -9.89
N ALA A 34 -22.64 8.30 -10.42
CA ALA A 34 -21.83 9.51 -10.42
C ALA A 34 -21.49 9.88 -8.97
N GLN A 35 -20.20 9.85 -8.63
CA GLN A 35 -19.73 10.35 -7.33
C GLN A 35 -20.02 11.85 -7.27
N SER A 36 -20.72 12.29 -6.23
CA SER A 36 -21.02 13.70 -5.98
C SER A 36 -19.83 14.48 -5.39
N ALA A 37 -18.65 13.86 -5.27
CA ALA A 37 -17.45 14.49 -4.74
C ALA A 37 -16.60 15.07 -5.87
N GLY A 38 -16.07 16.28 -5.70
CA GLY A 38 -15.20 16.95 -6.67
C GLY A 38 -13.79 16.34 -6.80
N PHE A 39 -13.51 15.21 -6.14
CA PHE A 39 -12.20 14.55 -6.10
C PHE A 39 -12.33 13.04 -6.33
N THR A 40 -11.43 12.49 -7.14
CA THR A 40 -11.32 11.05 -7.42
C THR A 40 -9.86 10.62 -7.30
N PHE A 41 -9.57 9.58 -6.52
CA PHE A 41 -8.27 8.92 -6.52
C PHE A 41 -8.05 8.22 -7.87
N LEU A 42 -6.96 8.57 -8.53
CA LEU A 42 -6.60 8.06 -9.85
C LEU A 42 -5.66 6.86 -9.71
N PRO A 43 -5.68 5.92 -10.68
CA PRO A 43 -4.72 4.83 -10.76
C PRO A 43 -3.27 5.32 -10.75
N PRO A 44 -2.33 4.53 -10.19
CA PRO A 44 -0.90 4.83 -10.18
C PRO A 44 -0.42 5.22 -11.57
N GLY A 45 0.39 6.29 -11.66
CA GLY A 45 1.00 6.71 -12.93
C GLY A 45 0.01 7.09 -14.04
N PHE A 46 -1.26 7.34 -13.70
CA PHE A 46 -2.35 7.59 -14.65
C PHE A 46 -2.59 6.43 -15.63
N GLN A 47 -2.31 5.21 -15.20
CA GLN A 47 -2.39 4.04 -16.07
C GLN A 47 -3.80 3.81 -16.64
N ASN A 48 -3.84 3.45 -17.91
CA ASN A 48 -5.03 2.90 -18.56
C ASN A 48 -4.71 1.53 -19.18
N ASP A 49 -4.91 0.49 -18.38
CA ASP A 49 -4.69 -0.90 -18.77
C ASP A 49 -5.89 -1.54 -19.49
N LEU A 50 -6.92 -0.76 -19.79
CA LEU A 50 -8.17 -1.18 -20.42
C LEU A 50 -8.50 -0.29 -21.65
N PRO A 51 -7.55 -0.09 -22.59
CA PRO A 51 -7.78 0.77 -23.74
C PRO A 51 -8.89 0.22 -24.65
N GLY A 52 -9.87 1.06 -24.97
CA GLY A 52 -11.05 0.66 -25.77
C GLY A 52 -12.03 -0.25 -25.03
N GLU A 53 -11.87 -0.40 -23.72
CA GLU A 53 -12.76 -1.17 -22.84
C GLU A 53 -13.41 -0.20 -21.82
N GLU A 54 -14.14 0.84 -22.30
CA GLU A 54 -14.52 2.00 -21.46
C GLU A 54 -15.33 1.63 -20.22
N GLN A 55 -16.22 0.64 -20.33
CA GLN A 55 -17.03 0.17 -19.19
C GLN A 55 -16.17 -0.47 -18.11
N LEU A 56 -15.19 -1.29 -18.49
CA LEU A 56 -14.26 -1.92 -17.54
C LEU A 56 -13.32 -0.88 -16.95
N GLN A 57 -12.89 0.11 -17.74
CA GLN A 57 -12.10 1.22 -17.23
C GLN A 57 -12.87 2.03 -16.17
N GLN A 58 -14.14 2.33 -16.42
CA GLN A 58 -15.01 2.99 -15.43
C GLN A 58 -15.18 2.15 -14.15
N LEU A 59 -15.36 0.84 -14.29
CA LEU A 59 -15.44 -0.10 -13.17
C LEU A 59 -14.15 -0.08 -12.33
N LEU A 60 -12.98 -0.14 -12.99
CA LEU A 60 -11.67 -0.07 -12.33
C LEU A 60 -11.47 1.25 -11.60
N LEU A 61 -11.77 2.38 -12.25
CA LEU A 61 -11.63 3.71 -11.64
C LEU A 61 -12.51 3.86 -10.40
N ALA A 62 -13.76 3.40 -10.49
CA ALA A 62 -14.69 3.48 -9.39
C ALA A 62 -14.28 2.57 -8.22
N ARG A 63 -13.82 1.35 -8.51
CA ARG A 63 -13.31 0.42 -7.49
C ARG A 63 -12.05 0.96 -6.83
N TRP A 64 -11.09 1.41 -7.62
CA TRP A 64 -9.86 2.02 -7.15
C TRP A 64 -10.12 3.20 -6.24
N ASN A 65 -11.02 4.10 -6.64
CA ASN A 65 -11.37 5.26 -5.85
C ASN A 65 -11.90 4.90 -4.45
N GLU A 66 -12.82 3.95 -4.37
CA GLU A 66 -13.38 3.54 -3.09
C GLU A 66 -12.38 2.77 -2.22
N ASP A 67 -11.56 1.91 -2.82
CA ASP A 67 -10.52 1.18 -2.09
C ASP A 67 -9.48 2.12 -1.50
N VAL A 68 -8.95 3.06 -2.29
CA VAL A 68 -7.98 4.04 -1.80
C VAL A 68 -8.61 4.93 -0.73
N ASN A 69 -9.85 5.40 -0.92
CA ASN A 69 -10.56 6.16 0.11
C ASN A 69 -10.69 5.38 1.42
N ARG A 70 -11.06 4.10 1.34
CA ARG A 70 -11.18 3.24 2.52
C ARG A 70 -9.83 3.06 3.23
N LEU A 71 -8.75 2.91 2.48
CA LEU A 71 -7.40 2.87 3.06
C LEU A 71 -7.04 4.20 3.72
N THR A 72 -7.35 5.34 3.10
CA THR A 72 -7.15 6.68 3.68
C THR A 72 -7.90 6.86 4.99
N GLU A 73 -9.18 6.44 5.06
CA GLU A 73 -9.96 6.48 6.30
C GLU A 73 -9.37 5.58 7.40
N ARG A 74 -8.89 4.39 7.04
CA ARG A 74 -8.17 3.52 7.99
C ARG A 74 -6.87 4.14 8.49
N VAL A 75 -6.14 4.87 7.64
CA VAL A 75 -4.94 5.60 8.07
C VAL A 75 -5.31 6.70 9.08
N LEU A 76 -6.37 7.46 8.83
CA LEU A 76 -6.84 8.51 9.75
C LEU A 76 -7.21 7.98 11.14
N GLN A 77 -7.74 6.74 11.23
CA GLN A 77 -8.03 6.10 12.51
C GLN A 77 -6.78 5.77 13.34
N ASN A 78 -5.60 5.70 12.72
CA ASN A 78 -4.34 5.25 13.33
C ASN A 78 -4.44 3.81 13.91
N ASP A 79 -3.66 3.48 14.94
CA ASP A 79 -3.61 2.20 15.65
C ASP A 79 -3.85 2.36 17.17
N PRO A 80 -5.07 2.79 17.57
CA PRO A 80 -5.45 2.89 18.98
C PRO A 80 -5.64 1.54 19.68
N TRP A 81 -5.57 0.42 18.95
CA TRP A 81 -5.81 -0.91 19.53
C TRP A 81 -4.54 -1.52 20.14
N ASN A 82 -3.41 -1.36 19.46
CA ASN A 82 -2.17 -2.06 19.79
C ASN A 82 -1.06 -1.12 20.31
N SER A 83 -1.35 0.17 20.48
CA SER A 83 -0.34 1.16 20.87
C SER A 83 -0.93 2.29 21.71
N VAL A 84 -0.21 2.69 22.76
CA VAL A 84 -0.49 3.94 23.49
C VAL A 84 0.16 5.13 22.78
N ASN A 85 -0.29 6.35 23.10
CA ASN A 85 0.20 7.59 22.47
C ASN A 85 0.07 7.58 20.93
N GLN A 86 -0.92 6.86 20.40
CA GLN A 86 -1.28 6.82 18.97
C GLN A 86 -2.65 7.47 18.73
N PRO A 87 -2.73 8.82 18.70
CA PRO A 87 -3.99 9.52 18.48
C PRO A 87 -4.47 9.34 17.03
N PRO A 88 -5.77 9.58 16.74
CA PRO A 88 -6.23 9.80 15.37
C PRO A 88 -5.40 10.89 14.68
N LEU A 89 -5.17 10.74 13.38
CA LEU A 89 -4.26 11.61 12.63
C LEU A 89 -4.95 12.90 12.20
N THR A 90 -4.76 13.98 12.95
CA THR A 90 -5.36 15.30 12.65
C THR A 90 -4.61 16.07 11.55
N ASP A 91 -3.30 15.81 11.45
CA ASP A 91 -2.40 16.47 10.51
C ASP A 91 -2.20 15.67 9.22
N TYR A 92 -2.76 14.46 9.14
CA TYR A 92 -3.05 13.79 7.89
C TYR A 92 -4.47 14.16 7.40
N TYR A 93 -4.72 14.19 6.09
CA TYR A 93 -6.05 14.49 5.57
C TYR A 93 -6.48 13.61 4.41
N ASN A 94 -7.80 13.40 4.30
CA ASN A 94 -8.42 12.78 3.15
C ASN A 94 -8.81 13.86 2.11
N PRO A 95 -8.23 13.86 0.90
CA PRO A 95 -8.57 14.84 -0.14
C PRO A 95 -10.00 14.69 -0.67
N ARG A 96 -10.69 13.57 -0.43
CA ARG A 96 -12.11 13.39 -0.81
C ARG A 96 -13.05 14.26 0.03
N THR A 97 -12.68 14.58 1.26
CA THR A 97 -13.52 15.31 2.22
C THR A 97 -12.91 16.66 2.65
N THR A 98 -11.71 16.96 2.15
CA THR A 98 -10.99 18.19 2.46
C THR A 98 -10.91 19.08 1.23
N ASN A 99 -11.22 20.37 1.39
CA ASN A 99 -10.99 21.34 0.31
C ASN A 99 -9.47 21.54 0.12
N VAL A 100 -8.94 21.05 -1.00
CA VAL A 100 -7.52 21.21 -1.36
C VAL A 100 -7.42 22.34 -2.39
N PRO A 101 -6.78 23.47 -2.05
CA PRO A 101 -6.59 24.56 -3.00
C PRO A 101 -5.86 24.10 -4.26
N GLU A 102 -6.23 24.66 -5.41
CA GLU A 102 -5.47 24.46 -6.64
C GLU A 102 -4.02 24.94 -6.44
N GLY A 103 -3.06 24.15 -6.93
CA GLY A 103 -1.64 24.46 -6.76
C GLY A 103 -1.10 24.23 -5.35
N ALA A 104 -1.84 23.53 -4.46
CA ALA A 104 -1.34 23.13 -3.14
C ALA A 104 0.08 22.52 -3.25
N PRO A 105 1.05 23.00 -2.44
CA PRO A 105 2.45 22.67 -2.60
C PRO A 105 2.67 21.17 -2.48
N THR A 106 3.55 20.64 -3.33
CA THR A 106 3.94 19.24 -3.33
C THR A 106 5.43 19.12 -3.05
N VAL A 107 5.80 18.27 -2.10
CA VAL A 107 7.19 17.96 -1.78
C VAL A 107 7.48 16.52 -2.21
N PRO A 108 8.46 16.29 -3.10
CA PRO A 108 8.90 14.94 -3.41
C PRO A 108 9.87 14.42 -2.34
N LEU A 109 9.63 13.19 -1.88
CA LEU A 109 10.44 12.50 -0.90
C LEU A 109 11.21 11.41 -1.64
N PHE A 110 12.51 11.61 -1.90
CA PHE A 110 13.34 10.66 -2.66
C PHE A 110 14.21 9.80 -1.76
N TRP A 111 14.32 8.51 -2.06
CA TRP A 111 15.32 7.62 -1.44
C TRP A 111 15.84 6.59 -2.45
N THR A 112 16.97 5.94 -2.13
CA THR A 112 17.56 4.94 -3.03
C THR A 112 16.79 3.61 -2.98
N SER A 113 16.69 2.94 -4.13
CA SER A 113 16.08 1.61 -4.23
C SER A 113 16.94 0.48 -3.68
N TYR A 114 18.23 0.72 -3.43
CA TYR A 114 19.11 -0.32 -2.89
C TYR A 114 18.76 -0.63 -1.41
N PRO A 115 18.59 -1.90 -1.02
CA PRO A 115 18.17 -2.28 0.32
C PRO A 115 19.24 -2.00 1.37
N ASN A 116 19.07 -0.92 2.12
CA ASN A 116 20.04 -0.52 3.15
C ASN A 116 20.13 -1.53 4.29
N ARG A 117 19.07 -2.30 4.56
CA ARG A 117 19.09 -3.35 5.58
C ARG A 117 20.07 -4.48 5.26
N VAL A 118 20.29 -4.83 3.99
CA VAL A 118 21.35 -5.79 3.61
C VAL A 118 22.73 -5.27 4.02
N LYS A 119 23.01 -3.97 3.82
CA LYS A 119 24.26 -3.33 4.26
C LYS A 119 24.42 -3.37 5.78
N ASN A 120 23.36 -3.04 6.52
CA ASN A 120 23.40 -2.96 7.97
C ASN A 120 23.48 -4.33 8.64
N THR A 121 22.82 -5.36 8.08
CA THR A 121 22.89 -6.72 8.62
C THR A 121 24.24 -7.38 8.36
N PHE A 122 24.91 -7.06 7.25
CA PHE A 122 26.18 -7.68 6.85
C PHE A 122 27.32 -6.64 6.72
N PRO A 123 27.70 -5.92 7.80
CA PRO A 123 28.66 -4.81 7.73
C PRO A 123 30.09 -5.26 7.36
N GLN A 124 30.40 -6.55 7.52
CA GLN A 124 31.70 -7.14 7.18
C GLN A 124 31.73 -7.72 5.75
N ALA A 125 30.60 -7.75 5.04
CA ALA A 125 30.55 -8.23 3.68
C ALA A 125 31.19 -7.21 2.72
N SER A 126 31.97 -7.71 1.76
CA SER A 126 32.47 -6.87 0.66
C SER A 126 31.30 -6.30 -0.15
N ARG A 127 31.55 -5.18 -0.85
CA ARG A 127 30.53 -4.57 -1.71
C ARG A 127 29.94 -5.54 -2.75
N ARG A 128 30.79 -6.43 -3.29
CA ARG A 128 30.35 -7.47 -4.22
C ARG A 128 29.40 -8.48 -3.57
N GLN A 129 29.69 -8.93 -2.35
CA GLN A 129 28.81 -9.83 -1.61
C GLN A 129 27.48 -9.15 -1.28
N LEU A 130 27.51 -7.86 -0.91
CA LEU A 130 26.28 -7.10 -0.64
C LEU A 130 25.39 -7.00 -1.89
N TRP A 131 25.98 -6.78 -3.07
CA TRP A 131 25.25 -6.82 -4.34
C TRP A 131 24.67 -8.20 -4.65
N ASP A 132 25.44 -9.26 -4.39
CA ASP A 132 24.98 -10.64 -4.54
C ASP A 132 23.79 -10.93 -3.63
N TYR A 133 23.86 -10.53 -2.36
CA TYR A 133 22.79 -10.73 -1.39
C TYR A 133 21.51 -10.00 -1.79
N ALA A 134 21.63 -8.78 -2.34
CA ALA A 134 20.49 -8.00 -2.82
C ALA A 134 19.85 -8.56 -4.12
N ASP A 135 20.59 -9.29 -4.94
CA ASP A 135 20.05 -9.95 -6.14
C ASP A 135 19.48 -11.34 -5.83
N ASN A 136 20.21 -12.14 -5.05
CA ASN A 136 20.07 -13.60 -4.99
C ASN A 136 19.67 -14.14 -3.62
N GLY A 137 19.62 -13.30 -2.59
CA GLY A 137 19.28 -13.70 -1.23
C GLY A 137 20.47 -13.68 -0.28
N THR A 138 20.15 -13.49 0.99
CA THR A 138 21.13 -13.37 2.07
C THR A 138 21.56 -14.74 2.58
N PRO A 139 22.78 -14.88 3.12
CA PRO A 139 23.26 -16.15 3.67
C PRO A 139 22.63 -16.48 5.03
N ASP A 140 22.01 -15.51 5.70
CA ASP A 140 21.32 -15.71 6.98
C ASP A 140 19.90 -16.24 6.74
N PRO A 141 19.56 -17.47 7.18
CA PRO A 141 18.21 -18.02 7.06
C PRO A 141 17.18 -17.29 7.94
N ASN A 142 17.64 -16.50 8.92
CA ASN A 142 16.79 -15.70 9.79
C ASN A 142 16.64 -14.25 9.32
N TYR A 143 17.15 -13.90 8.13
CA TYR A 143 16.95 -12.58 7.57
C TYR A 143 15.46 -12.30 7.39
N ASN A 144 15.00 -11.18 7.95
CA ASN A 144 13.65 -10.67 7.82
C ASN A 144 13.73 -9.31 7.12
N PRO A 145 12.97 -9.03 6.03
CA PRO A 145 11.74 -9.69 5.58
C PRO A 145 11.97 -11.07 4.97
N THR A 146 10.99 -11.94 5.14
CA THR A 146 10.95 -13.26 4.49
C THR A 146 10.36 -13.18 3.08
N GLY A 147 10.36 -14.32 2.39
CA GLY A 147 9.73 -14.48 1.08
C GLY A 147 10.70 -14.32 -0.10
N PRO A 148 10.19 -14.51 -1.34
CA PRO A 148 11.01 -14.67 -2.54
C PRO A 148 11.84 -13.45 -2.95
N ARG A 149 11.56 -12.29 -2.36
CA ARG A 149 12.28 -11.03 -2.59
C ARG A 149 12.52 -10.29 -1.28
N GLY A 150 12.48 -10.99 -0.15
CA GLY A 150 12.55 -10.35 1.17
C GLY A 150 13.80 -9.48 1.36
N TRP A 151 14.91 -9.84 0.73
CA TRP A 151 16.16 -9.08 0.74
C TRP A 151 16.18 -7.83 -0.14
N GLN A 152 15.21 -7.64 -1.03
CA GLN A 152 14.98 -6.40 -1.78
C GLN A 152 14.04 -5.49 -0.96
N ASP A 153 14.39 -5.28 0.31
CA ASP A 153 13.57 -4.62 1.33
C ASP A 153 13.51 -3.09 1.18
N GLU A 154 13.00 -2.63 0.03
CA GLU A 154 12.66 -1.25 -0.31
C GLU A 154 11.45 -1.24 -1.25
N TYR A 155 10.81 -0.07 -1.42
CA TYR A 155 9.69 0.12 -2.36
C TYR A 155 10.09 0.12 -3.85
N ALA A 156 11.05 -0.74 -4.22
CA ALA A 156 11.40 -1.11 -5.57
C ALA A 156 12.00 -2.53 -5.56
N GLU A 157 11.41 -3.41 -6.34
CA GLU A 157 11.91 -4.76 -6.55
C GLU A 157 12.47 -4.89 -7.96
N TRP A 158 13.42 -5.80 -8.18
CA TRP A 158 14.03 -5.99 -9.48
C TRP A 158 14.32 -7.45 -9.82
N SER A 159 14.43 -7.71 -11.12
CA SER A 159 14.72 -9.03 -11.68
C SER A 159 15.80 -8.93 -12.74
N VAL A 160 16.74 -9.87 -12.73
CA VAL A 160 17.94 -9.88 -13.58
C VAL A 160 17.85 -11.01 -14.59
N THR A 161 17.82 -10.65 -15.88
CA THR A 161 17.89 -11.62 -16.98
C THR A 161 19.34 -11.80 -17.43
N ARG A 162 19.80 -13.04 -17.50
CA ARG A 162 21.15 -13.41 -17.95
C ARG A 162 21.09 -14.28 -19.20
N ASN A 163 22.09 -14.15 -20.07
CA ASN A 163 22.27 -15.06 -21.19
C ASN A 163 22.94 -16.38 -20.74
N ALA A 164 23.14 -17.31 -21.67
CA ALA A 164 23.77 -18.62 -21.40
C ALA A 164 25.21 -18.54 -20.85
N GLN A 165 25.90 -17.40 -21.04
CA GLN A 165 27.23 -17.13 -20.49
C GLN A 165 27.19 -16.46 -19.11
N GLY A 166 26.00 -16.32 -18.50
CA GLY A 166 25.80 -15.68 -17.20
C GLY A 166 25.89 -14.15 -17.23
N LYS A 167 25.99 -13.52 -18.40
CA LYS A 167 26.06 -12.06 -18.55
C LYS A 167 24.67 -11.45 -18.49
N ILE A 168 24.53 -10.34 -17.77
CA ILE A 168 23.26 -9.61 -17.66
C ILE A 168 22.95 -8.99 -19.02
N THR A 169 21.73 -9.21 -19.50
CA THR A 169 21.17 -8.63 -20.73
C THR A 169 20.08 -7.61 -20.43
N LYS A 170 19.34 -7.82 -19.35
CA LYS A 170 18.24 -6.95 -18.89
C LYS A 170 18.16 -6.94 -17.37
N VAL A 171 17.87 -5.78 -16.80
CA VAL A 171 17.40 -5.64 -15.41
C VAL A 171 16.08 -4.88 -15.43
N SER A 172 15.04 -5.48 -14.84
CA SER A 172 13.70 -4.88 -14.76
C SER A 172 13.44 -4.41 -13.34
N PHE A 173 12.84 -3.24 -13.17
CA PHE A 173 12.51 -2.61 -11.87
C PHE A 173 11.03 -2.29 -11.82
N THR A 174 10.34 -2.62 -10.72
CA THR A 174 8.94 -2.26 -10.48
C THR A 174 8.78 -1.59 -9.11
N SER A 175 7.88 -0.61 -9.05
CA SER A 175 7.33 -0.06 -7.81
C SER A 175 5.81 -0.22 -7.74
N GLU A 176 5.22 -1.03 -8.62
CA GLU A 176 3.78 -1.26 -8.65
C GLU A 176 3.33 -2.07 -7.45
N THR A 177 2.40 -1.50 -6.68
CA THR A 177 1.86 -2.13 -5.49
C THR A 177 0.81 -3.18 -5.86
N ARG A 178 0.74 -4.25 -5.07
CA ARG A 178 -0.21 -5.35 -5.28
C ARG A 178 -1.67 -4.87 -5.32
N GLU A 179 -2.03 -3.81 -4.60
CA GLU A 179 -3.39 -3.28 -4.53
C GLU A 179 -3.94 -2.94 -5.92
N TYR A 180 -3.12 -2.36 -6.80
CA TYR A 180 -3.53 -2.07 -8.18
C TYR A 180 -3.78 -3.34 -8.98
N TRP A 181 -2.95 -4.35 -8.81
CA TRP A 181 -3.05 -5.62 -9.53
C TRP A 181 -4.26 -6.44 -9.09
N TYR A 182 -4.60 -6.44 -7.80
CA TYR A 182 -5.85 -7.01 -7.33
C TYR A 182 -7.07 -6.24 -7.85
N ALA A 183 -7.04 -4.90 -7.81
CA ALA A 183 -8.13 -4.10 -8.37
C ALA A 183 -8.33 -4.38 -9.87
N LEU A 184 -7.24 -4.50 -10.64
CA LEU A 184 -7.30 -4.83 -12.05
C LEU A 184 -7.78 -6.27 -12.29
N TRP A 185 -7.35 -7.24 -11.47
CA TRP A 185 -7.81 -8.64 -11.56
C TRP A 185 -9.32 -8.77 -11.27
N ASP A 186 -9.81 -8.03 -10.28
CA ASP A 186 -11.24 -7.95 -9.94
C ASP A 186 -12.08 -7.46 -11.12
N VAL A 187 -11.51 -6.64 -11.99
CA VAL A 187 -12.19 -6.14 -13.20
C VAL A 187 -11.95 -7.05 -14.41
N SER A 188 -10.70 -7.32 -14.77
CA SER A 188 -10.31 -8.01 -15.99
C SER A 188 -9.04 -8.85 -15.81
N PRO A 189 -9.18 -10.17 -15.52
CA PRO A 189 -8.05 -11.10 -15.50
C PRO A 189 -7.29 -11.16 -16.84
N ASN A 190 -7.98 -10.91 -17.96
CA ASN A 190 -7.37 -10.86 -19.29
C ASN A 190 -6.45 -9.64 -19.47
N ALA A 191 -6.79 -8.50 -18.87
CA ALA A 191 -5.88 -7.34 -18.86
C ALA A 191 -4.62 -7.66 -18.05
N VAL A 192 -4.76 -8.30 -16.88
CA VAL A 192 -3.61 -8.77 -16.08
C VAL A 192 -2.74 -9.73 -16.89
N LEU A 193 -3.34 -10.73 -17.56
CA LEU A 193 -2.60 -11.65 -18.44
C LEU A 193 -1.82 -10.91 -19.54
N ARG A 194 -2.49 -9.98 -20.24
CA ARG A 194 -1.87 -9.16 -21.30
C ARG A 194 -0.65 -8.42 -20.78
N ILE A 195 -0.73 -7.83 -19.59
CA ILE A 195 0.39 -7.11 -18.97
C ILE A 195 1.49 -8.10 -18.54
N TYR A 196 1.15 -9.24 -17.94
CA TYR A 196 2.15 -10.27 -17.60
C TYR A 196 2.93 -10.75 -18.81
N LYS A 197 2.27 -10.92 -19.96
CA LYS A 197 2.93 -11.28 -21.21
C LYS A 197 3.95 -10.22 -21.66
N GLN A 198 3.58 -8.96 -21.54
CA GLN A 198 4.43 -7.81 -21.88
C GLN A 198 5.62 -7.64 -20.90
N LEU A 199 5.38 -7.79 -19.60
CA LEU A 199 6.38 -7.48 -18.57
C LEU A 199 7.30 -8.66 -18.27
N VAL A 200 6.76 -9.87 -18.30
CA VAL A 200 7.44 -11.07 -17.80
C VAL A 200 7.79 -12.03 -18.94
N SER A 201 6.79 -12.56 -19.63
CA SER A 201 7.00 -13.54 -20.72
C SER A 201 5.71 -13.80 -21.51
N GLU A 202 5.80 -13.82 -22.83
CA GLU A 202 4.70 -14.20 -23.73
C GLU A 202 4.14 -15.62 -23.47
N GLN A 203 4.88 -16.47 -22.76
CA GLN A 203 4.47 -17.83 -22.40
C GLN A 203 3.49 -17.90 -21.22
N VAL A 204 3.28 -16.80 -20.49
CA VAL A 204 2.35 -16.77 -19.36
C VAL A 204 0.94 -17.16 -19.83
N GLN A 205 0.32 -18.10 -19.13
CA GLN A 205 -1.09 -18.45 -19.34
C GLN A 205 -1.95 -17.90 -18.19
N LEU A 206 -3.25 -17.74 -18.42
CA LEU A 206 -4.15 -17.19 -17.41
C LEU A 206 -4.17 -18.07 -16.14
N GLU A 207 -4.14 -19.38 -16.34
CA GLU A 207 -4.21 -20.41 -15.30
C GLU A 207 -2.95 -20.44 -14.42
N ASP A 208 -1.84 -19.86 -14.90
CA ASP A 208 -0.62 -19.69 -14.11
C ASP A 208 -0.79 -18.62 -13.02
N LEU A 209 -1.76 -17.73 -13.18
CA LEU A 209 -2.02 -16.60 -12.29
C LEU A 209 -3.07 -16.92 -11.22
N TYR A 210 -3.65 -18.12 -11.26
CA TYR A 210 -4.66 -18.55 -10.29
C TYR A 210 -4.04 -18.91 -8.94
N LEU A 211 -4.70 -18.48 -7.88
CA LEU A 211 -4.52 -19.04 -6.55
C LEU A 211 -5.13 -20.44 -6.54
N ARG A 212 -4.41 -21.38 -5.93
CA ARG A 212 -4.80 -22.79 -5.89
C ARG A 212 -4.73 -23.30 -4.46
N ASP A 213 -5.60 -24.26 -4.16
CA ASP A 213 -5.52 -25.05 -2.94
C ASP A 213 -4.37 -26.06 -2.99
N ASP A 214 -4.16 -26.79 -1.89
CA ASP A 214 -3.13 -27.82 -1.79
C ASP A 214 -3.33 -29.00 -2.76
N SER A 215 -4.55 -29.18 -3.28
CA SER A 215 -4.88 -30.19 -4.30
C SER A 215 -4.65 -29.67 -5.73
N GLY A 216 -4.24 -28.40 -5.89
CA GLY A 216 -3.99 -27.75 -7.17
C GLY A 216 -5.24 -27.19 -7.86
N ASN A 217 -6.41 -27.21 -7.21
CA ASN A 217 -7.64 -26.65 -7.78
C ASN A 217 -7.66 -25.12 -7.61
N PRO A 218 -8.16 -24.35 -8.60
CA PRO A 218 -8.33 -22.91 -8.44
C PRO A 218 -9.28 -22.58 -7.29
N ILE A 219 -8.84 -21.70 -6.39
CA ILE A 219 -9.70 -21.12 -5.36
C ILE A 219 -10.56 -20.05 -6.02
N ILE A 220 -11.88 -20.10 -5.84
CA ILE A 220 -12.81 -19.15 -6.44
C ILE A 220 -13.06 -17.99 -5.48
N ASP A 221 -12.74 -16.76 -5.91
CA ASP A 221 -13.15 -15.58 -5.16
C ASP A 221 -14.64 -15.33 -5.40
N ARG A 222 -15.45 -15.53 -4.36
CA ARG A 222 -16.90 -15.28 -4.38
C ARG A 222 -17.23 -13.88 -4.88
N GLN A 223 -16.40 -12.88 -4.57
CA GLN A 223 -16.67 -11.49 -4.94
C GLN A 223 -16.74 -11.30 -6.47
N THR A 224 -15.99 -12.10 -7.22
CA THR A 224 -15.90 -12.04 -8.68
C THR A 224 -16.53 -13.25 -9.36
N GLY A 225 -16.75 -14.35 -8.64
CA GLY A 225 -17.20 -15.63 -9.23
C GLY A 225 -16.13 -16.32 -10.07
N ARG A 226 -14.87 -15.88 -9.98
CA ARG A 226 -13.73 -16.34 -10.81
C ARG A 226 -12.58 -16.81 -9.92
N PRO A 227 -11.57 -17.53 -10.47
CA PRO A 227 -10.36 -17.83 -9.73
C PRO A 227 -9.72 -16.59 -9.09
N ALA A 228 -9.34 -16.70 -7.82
CA ALA A 228 -8.61 -15.67 -7.10
C ALA A 228 -7.20 -15.50 -7.69
N TYR A 229 -6.65 -14.28 -7.59
CA TYR A 229 -5.32 -13.97 -8.09
C TYR A 229 -4.22 -14.48 -7.16
N ASN A 230 -3.16 -15.06 -7.73
CA ASN A 230 -1.95 -15.41 -7.02
C ASN A 230 -0.83 -14.43 -7.35
N GLU A 231 -0.59 -13.45 -6.47
CA GLU A 231 0.54 -12.53 -6.63
C GLU A 231 1.92 -13.21 -6.53
N LEU A 232 2.00 -14.36 -5.84
CA LEU A 232 3.21 -15.18 -5.67
C LEU A 232 3.31 -16.28 -6.74
N ASN A 233 2.64 -16.10 -7.88
CA ASN A 233 2.71 -17.05 -8.98
C ASN A 233 4.15 -17.28 -9.46
N LYS A 234 4.36 -18.38 -10.18
CA LYS A 234 5.68 -18.82 -10.64
C LYS A 234 6.44 -17.77 -11.47
N TRP A 235 5.72 -16.84 -12.11
CA TRP A 235 6.30 -15.81 -12.97
C TRP A 235 6.79 -14.60 -12.16
N ASN A 236 6.07 -14.18 -11.12
CA ASN A 236 6.42 -12.98 -10.36
C ASN A 236 7.37 -13.25 -9.17
N ARG A 237 7.38 -14.47 -8.63
CA ARG A 237 8.16 -14.86 -7.44
C ARG A 237 9.66 -15.04 -7.65
N THR A 238 10.21 -14.73 -8.84
CA THR A 238 11.62 -15.03 -9.17
C THR A 238 12.43 -13.77 -9.41
N THR A 239 13.68 -13.71 -8.96
CA THR A 239 14.60 -12.59 -9.25
C THR A 239 15.39 -12.76 -10.56
N SER A 240 15.11 -13.81 -11.34
CA SER A 240 15.96 -14.25 -12.47
C SER A 240 15.32 -14.17 -13.87
N GLY A 241 14.28 -13.36 -14.06
CA GLY A 241 13.68 -13.15 -15.38
C GLY A 241 12.24 -12.65 -15.39
N GLY A 242 11.49 -12.81 -14.30
CA GLY A 242 10.13 -12.28 -14.18
C GLY A 242 10.01 -11.18 -13.13
N LEU A 243 9.21 -10.16 -13.46
CA LEU A 243 8.81 -9.08 -12.56
C LEU A 243 7.57 -8.40 -13.12
N ALA A 244 6.45 -8.51 -12.41
CA ALA A 244 5.23 -7.78 -12.72
C ALA A 244 5.05 -6.62 -11.73
N HIS A 245 5.05 -6.93 -10.43
CA HIS A 245 4.76 -5.99 -9.37
C HIS A 245 5.37 -6.42 -8.05
N LEU A 246 5.35 -5.52 -7.05
CA LEU A 246 5.89 -5.74 -5.72
C LEU A 246 5.21 -6.91 -5.00
N ILE A 247 6.00 -7.80 -4.40
CA ILE A 247 5.52 -8.97 -3.63
C ILE A 247 6.13 -9.08 -2.23
N GLY A 248 7.14 -8.27 -1.90
CA GLY A 248 7.67 -8.16 -0.55
C GLY A 248 6.59 -7.72 0.42
N GLU A 249 6.41 -8.40 1.55
CA GLU A 249 5.26 -8.23 2.45
C GLU A 249 4.99 -6.76 2.81
N PHE A 250 6.04 -6.02 3.14
CA PHE A 250 5.99 -4.62 3.56
C PHE A 250 5.80 -3.62 2.40
N ASN A 251 6.05 -4.03 1.16
CA ASN A 251 5.98 -3.20 -0.05
C ASN A 251 4.53 -3.06 -0.55
N SER A 252 3.65 -2.54 0.30
CA SER A 252 2.23 -2.31 0.00
C SER A 252 1.91 -0.82 -0.11
N GLN A 253 0.87 -0.47 -0.85
CA GLN A 253 0.39 0.90 -0.89
C GLN A 253 -0.12 1.35 0.48
N TYR A 254 -0.84 0.48 1.18
CA TYR A 254 -1.29 0.78 2.54
C TYR A 254 -0.12 1.08 3.47
N GLY A 255 0.98 0.33 3.38
CA GLY A 255 2.19 0.57 4.17
C GLY A 255 2.77 1.97 3.97
N ALA A 256 2.90 2.42 2.73
CA ALA A 256 3.39 3.77 2.41
C ALA A 256 2.44 4.88 2.91
N MET A 257 1.12 4.67 2.75
CA MET A 257 0.09 5.59 3.24
C MET A 257 0.09 5.67 4.77
N PHE A 258 0.16 4.52 5.42
CA PHE A 258 0.16 4.41 6.87
C PHE A 258 1.41 5.07 7.46
N LEU A 259 2.60 4.76 6.95
CA LEU A 259 3.84 5.39 7.38
C LEU A 259 3.77 6.92 7.24
N THR A 260 3.36 7.43 6.05
CA THR A 260 3.19 8.88 5.84
C THR A 260 2.23 9.48 6.86
N GLY A 261 1.12 8.81 7.14
CA GLY A 261 0.18 9.23 8.18
C GLY A 261 0.82 9.28 9.57
N GLN A 262 1.51 8.21 9.99
CA GLN A 262 2.19 8.14 11.28
C GLN A 262 3.22 9.25 11.47
N SER A 263 3.95 9.57 10.40
CA SER A 263 4.97 10.60 10.42
C SER A 263 4.41 12.01 10.68
N THR A 264 3.08 12.21 10.56
CA THR A 264 2.43 13.46 10.94
C THR A 264 2.32 13.67 12.45
N ILE A 265 2.56 12.64 13.27
CA ILE A 265 2.55 12.76 14.73
C ILE A 265 3.89 13.34 15.21
N LEU A 266 3.84 14.50 15.84
CA LEU A 266 5.00 15.08 16.51
C LEU A 266 5.28 14.32 17.81
N ARG A 267 6.49 13.77 17.93
CA ARG A 267 6.94 13.05 19.12
C ARG A 267 7.74 13.97 20.04
N GLN A 268 7.73 13.72 21.34
CA GLN A 268 8.47 14.51 22.31
C GLN A 268 9.14 13.65 23.39
N HIS A 269 10.31 14.10 23.85
CA HIS A 269 10.87 13.61 25.11
C HIS A 269 10.12 14.24 26.29
N GLY A 270 10.04 13.50 27.40
CA GLY A 270 9.64 13.95 28.74
C GLY A 270 8.94 15.32 28.80
N GLN A 271 9.68 16.36 29.22
CA GLN A 271 9.18 17.73 29.44
C GLN A 271 8.85 18.54 28.15
N GLY A 272 8.41 17.89 27.07
CA GLY A 272 7.82 18.55 25.89
C GLY A 272 8.80 18.96 24.79
N THR A 273 10.04 18.48 24.82
CA THR A 273 11.01 18.76 23.74
C THR A 273 10.71 17.88 22.54
N ILE A 274 10.40 18.50 21.39
CA ILE A 274 10.07 17.78 20.15
C ILE A 274 11.30 16.99 19.65
N ILE A 275 11.07 15.74 19.30
CA ILE A 275 12.07 14.86 18.68
C ILE A 275 12.11 15.17 17.19
N THR A 276 13.29 15.52 16.69
CA THR A 276 13.52 15.85 15.27
C THR A 276 14.56 14.95 14.60
N ASP A 277 15.27 14.09 15.36
CA ASP A 277 16.17 13.10 14.77
C ASP A 277 15.38 12.01 14.04
N PRO A 278 15.69 11.71 12.76
CA PRO A 278 14.95 10.73 11.96
C PRO A 278 14.85 9.34 12.59
N SER A 279 15.94 8.84 13.18
CA SER A 279 15.98 7.49 13.75
C SER A 279 15.24 7.47 15.07
N GLU A 280 15.36 8.53 15.86
CA GLU A 280 14.63 8.67 17.11
C GLU A 280 13.12 8.83 16.90
N ILE A 281 12.68 9.63 15.90
CA ILE A 281 11.26 9.71 15.52
C ILE A 281 10.74 8.31 15.22
N LEU A 282 11.44 7.55 14.37
CA LEU A 282 11.02 6.21 13.98
C LEU A 282 10.91 5.28 15.20
N ASN A 283 11.95 5.22 16.02
CA ASN A 283 11.98 4.38 17.22
C ASN A 283 10.88 4.78 18.22
N CYS A 284 10.71 6.08 18.45
CA CYS A 284 9.70 6.63 19.33
C CYS A 284 8.27 6.43 18.81
N SER A 285 8.09 6.35 17.48
CA SER A 285 6.79 6.08 16.87
C SER A 285 6.40 4.60 16.91
N GLN A 286 7.37 3.68 17.01
CA GLN A 286 7.20 2.23 16.83
C GLN A 286 6.53 1.84 15.48
N GLN A 287 6.57 2.72 14.48
CA GLN A 287 5.91 2.49 13.19
C GLN A 287 6.89 2.69 12.04
N GLY A 288 7.24 1.58 11.37
CA GLY A 288 8.26 1.51 10.32
C GLY A 288 9.46 0.66 10.74
N THR A 289 10.41 0.48 9.82
CA THR A 289 11.52 -0.46 9.98
C THR A 289 12.86 0.29 10.02
N PRO A 290 13.60 0.22 11.14
CA PRO A 290 14.93 0.82 11.23
C PRO A 290 15.87 0.31 10.13
N ASN A 291 16.82 1.15 9.74
CA ASN A 291 17.85 0.85 8.74
C ASN A 291 17.35 0.62 7.30
N ARG A 292 16.07 0.84 6.98
CA ARG A 292 15.65 1.13 5.60
C ARG A 292 16.07 2.53 5.18
N ASN A 293 16.08 2.80 3.88
CA ASN A 293 16.21 4.16 3.36
C ASN A 293 14.89 4.91 3.45
N SER A 294 13.77 4.25 3.11
CA SER A 294 12.44 4.86 3.08
C SER A 294 12.00 5.37 4.45
N ASP A 295 11.99 4.49 5.45
CA ASP A 295 11.16 4.68 6.65
C ASP A 295 11.64 5.85 7.53
N PRO A 296 12.94 5.94 7.89
CA PRO A 296 13.46 7.10 8.61
C PRO A 296 13.34 8.41 7.82
N TYR A 297 13.53 8.34 6.49
CA TYR A 297 13.51 9.54 5.64
C TYR A 297 12.09 10.11 5.49
N ILE A 298 11.10 9.27 5.20
CA ILE A 298 9.69 9.66 5.14
C ILE A 298 9.27 10.24 6.50
N SER A 299 9.67 9.56 7.58
CA SER A 299 9.37 10.02 8.94
C SER A 299 9.88 11.42 9.21
N ALA A 300 11.15 11.69 8.94
CA ALA A 300 11.73 13.00 9.18
C ALA A 300 11.11 14.10 8.31
N VAL A 301 11.00 13.88 7.00
CA VAL A 301 10.53 14.91 6.07
C VAL A 301 9.08 15.27 6.33
N VAL A 302 8.19 14.29 6.55
CA VAL A 302 6.79 14.58 6.85
C VAL A 302 6.66 15.27 8.21
N ASN A 303 7.44 14.85 9.21
CA ASN A 303 7.42 15.48 10.53
C ASN A 303 7.86 16.95 10.46
N GLU A 304 8.90 17.25 9.69
CA GLU A 304 9.36 18.62 9.44
C GLU A 304 8.28 19.48 8.77
N LEU A 305 7.54 18.93 7.81
CA LEU A 305 6.42 19.63 7.17
C LEU A 305 5.29 19.96 8.16
N VAL A 306 5.00 19.07 9.10
CA VAL A 306 3.98 19.31 10.14
C VAL A 306 4.50 20.26 11.22
N LEU A 307 5.76 20.15 11.61
CA LEU A 307 6.37 21.04 12.61
C LEU A 307 6.46 22.48 12.09
N GLY A 308 6.87 22.65 10.83
CA GLY A 308 7.09 23.94 10.20
C GLY A 308 8.39 24.63 10.63
N SER A 309 8.94 25.45 9.73
CA SER A 309 10.25 26.12 9.93
C SER A 309 10.31 27.15 11.07
N GLN A 310 9.15 27.61 11.56
CA GLN A 310 9.05 28.60 12.65
C GLN A 310 8.47 27.98 13.94
N GLY A 311 8.43 26.65 14.02
CA GLY A 311 7.86 25.91 15.15
C GLY A 311 6.34 25.67 15.05
N LEU A 312 5.78 25.12 16.13
CA LEU A 312 4.39 24.62 16.17
C LEU A 312 3.38 25.64 15.62
N GLY A 313 2.56 25.19 14.67
CA GLY A 313 1.52 26.00 14.02
C GLY A 313 1.99 26.75 12.76
N SER A 314 3.26 26.64 12.38
CA SER A 314 3.79 27.18 11.11
C SER A 314 3.87 26.15 9.98
N GLY A 315 3.47 24.91 10.26
CA GLY A 315 3.55 23.79 9.33
C GLY A 315 2.29 23.61 8.48
N VAL A 316 2.19 22.43 7.86
CA VAL A 316 1.09 22.04 7.00
C VAL A 316 0.49 20.70 7.44
N ARG A 317 -0.78 20.49 7.11
CA ARG A 317 -1.37 19.15 7.07
C ARG A 317 -0.95 18.48 5.77
N VAL A 318 -0.68 17.19 5.80
CA VAL A 318 -0.08 16.44 4.70
C VAL A 318 -0.99 15.30 4.25
N THR A 319 -1.01 15.02 2.95
CA THR A 319 -1.49 13.74 2.39
C THR A 319 -0.53 13.27 1.31
N ILE A 320 -0.71 12.06 0.76
CA ILE A 320 0.02 11.65 -0.44
C ILE A 320 -0.72 12.18 -1.68
N LYS A 321 0.00 12.87 -2.56
CA LYS A 321 -0.53 13.44 -3.80
C LYS A 321 -1.13 12.34 -4.69
N ASN A 322 -2.27 12.65 -5.27
CA ASN A 322 -2.94 11.84 -6.29
C ASN A 322 -2.22 11.92 -7.65
N PRO A 323 -1.99 10.80 -8.38
CA PRO A 323 -2.22 9.41 -8.01
C PRO A 323 -1.27 8.90 -6.94
N ILE A 324 -1.82 8.28 -5.90
CA ILE A 324 -1.07 7.70 -4.79
C ILE A 324 -0.33 6.45 -5.27
N ALA A 325 1.01 6.51 -5.29
CA ALA A 325 1.88 5.36 -5.50
C ALA A 325 3.32 5.71 -5.07
N ILE A 326 4.21 4.73 -5.19
CA ILE A 326 5.65 4.95 -5.15
C ILE A 326 6.15 4.96 -6.60
N TYR A 327 6.96 5.95 -6.96
CA TYR A 327 7.41 6.16 -8.34
C TYR A 327 8.92 6.05 -8.47
N ILE A 328 9.36 5.16 -9.35
CA ILE A 328 10.76 5.11 -9.81
C ILE A 328 11.11 6.44 -10.46
N GLN A 329 12.33 6.90 -10.20
CA GLN A 329 12.91 8.06 -10.84
C GLN A 329 14.02 7.60 -11.78
N GLN A 330 14.11 8.24 -12.95
CA GLN A 330 15.17 7.92 -13.89
C GLN A 330 16.54 8.18 -13.23
N PRO A 331 17.47 7.21 -13.26
CA PRO A 331 18.76 7.37 -12.60
C PRO A 331 19.64 8.43 -13.30
N ASP A 332 20.60 8.97 -12.55
CA ASP A 332 21.67 9.79 -13.12
C ASP A 332 22.74 8.89 -13.76
N PHE A 333 22.89 9.01 -15.08
CA PHE A 333 23.80 8.19 -15.87
C PHE A 333 25.24 8.72 -15.95
N LYS A 334 25.60 9.82 -15.26
CA LYS A 334 26.95 10.42 -15.35
C LYS A 334 28.09 9.46 -15.05
N ASN A 335 27.89 8.50 -14.15
CA ASN A 335 28.92 7.54 -13.74
C ASN A 335 28.93 6.26 -14.59
N TYR A 336 28.08 6.18 -15.61
CA TYR A 336 27.99 5.03 -16.50
C TYR A 336 28.94 5.21 -17.68
N LYS A 337 29.62 4.13 -18.08
CA LYS A 337 30.44 4.12 -19.30
C LYS A 337 30.08 2.92 -20.16
N LEU A 338 29.76 3.22 -21.42
CA LEU A 338 29.51 2.22 -22.45
C LEU A 338 30.84 1.58 -22.93
N PRO A 339 30.81 0.31 -23.36
CA PRO A 339 31.97 -0.33 -23.96
C PRO A 339 32.27 0.26 -25.35
N ARG A 340 33.50 0.07 -25.85
CA ARG A 340 33.91 0.58 -27.18
C ARG A 340 33.07 0.04 -28.35
N LYS A 341 32.43 -1.11 -28.16
CA LYS A 341 31.55 -1.77 -29.14
C LYS A 341 30.14 -1.16 -29.20
N ALA A 342 29.77 -0.28 -28.28
CA ALA A 342 28.51 0.44 -28.36
C ALA A 342 28.49 1.38 -29.59
N PRO A 343 27.31 1.61 -30.21
CA PRO A 343 27.18 2.49 -31.36
C PRO A 343 27.76 3.89 -31.11
N ARG A 344 28.38 4.48 -32.14
CA ARG A 344 28.95 5.82 -32.04
C ARG A 344 27.87 6.84 -31.66
N GLY A 345 28.08 7.56 -30.57
CA GLY A 345 27.15 8.57 -30.07
C GLY A 345 26.06 8.04 -29.13
N ALA A 346 25.99 6.72 -28.91
CA ALA A 346 25.10 6.14 -27.91
C ALA A 346 25.46 6.64 -26.50
N LYS A 347 24.43 6.78 -25.66
CA LYS A 347 24.53 7.20 -24.26
C LYS A 347 24.02 6.10 -23.36
N PRO A 348 24.52 5.99 -22.11
CA PRO A 348 24.01 5.00 -21.17
C PRO A 348 22.50 5.09 -20.93
N SER A 349 21.92 6.29 -21.02
CA SER A 349 20.48 6.54 -20.92
C SER A 349 19.65 5.87 -22.02
N ASP A 350 20.24 5.57 -23.17
CA ASP A 350 19.52 5.01 -24.33
C ASP A 350 19.04 3.57 -24.07
N TYR A 351 19.63 2.92 -23.06
CA TYR A 351 19.31 1.56 -22.63
C TYR A 351 18.28 1.54 -21.48
N TRP A 352 17.84 2.70 -20.98
CA TRP A 352 16.78 2.82 -19.97
C TRP A 352 15.43 3.11 -20.62
N LYS A 353 14.52 2.14 -20.53
CA LYS A 353 13.18 2.23 -21.09
C LYS A 353 12.15 2.25 -19.97
N VAL A 354 11.23 3.20 -20.02
CA VAL A 354 10.04 3.21 -19.18
C VAL A 354 9.01 2.33 -19.86
N VAL A 355 8.56 1.29 -19.15
CA VAL A 355 7.59 0.31 -19.67
C VAL A 355 6.19 0.63 -19.13
N ARG A 356 6.10 1.08 -17.89
CA ARG A 356 4.85 1.47 -17.23
C ARG A 356 5.03 2.76 -16.46
N GLY A 357 3.96 3.56 -16.41
CA GLY A 357 4.00 4.94 -15.95
C GLY A 357 4.56 5.87 -17.02
N ARG A 358 5.04 7.04 -16.61
CA ARG A 358 5.61 8.03 -17.52
C ARG A 358 6.78 8.78 -16.91
N LYS A 359 7.69 9.21 -17.78
CA LYS A 359 8.69 10.22 -17.42
C LYS A 359 8.01 11.54 -17.10
N ARG A 360 8.69 12.36 -16.32
CA ARG A 360 8.34 13.75 -16.08
C ARG A 360 8.26 14.51 -17.40
N GLN A 361 7.24 15.32 -17.56
CA GLN A 361 7.07 16.24 -18.68
C GLN A 361 7.86 17.53 -18.44
N ASN A 362 7.99 18.37 -19.46
CA ASN A 362 8.67 19.65 -19.32
C ASN A 362 8.00 20.50 -18.24
N GLY A 363 8.77 20.97 -17.26
CA GLY A 363 8.27 21.72 -16.10
C GLY A 363 7.85 20.87 -14.90
N GLU A 364 7.79 19.54 -15.02
CA GLU A 364 7.56 18.65 -13.88
C GLU A 364 8.88 18.30 -13.17
N ALA A 365 8.85 18.27 -11.82
CA ALA A 365 10.06 18.02 -11.04
C ALA A 365 10.43 16.52 -10.94
N TYR A 366 9.45 15.62 -11.09
CA TYR A 366 9.58 14.20 -10.77
C TYR A 366 8.84 13.30 -11.77
N ASP A 367 9.35 12.08 -11.92
CA ASP A 367 8.79 11.05 -12.78
C ASP A 367 7.61 10.33 -12.11
N PHE A 368 6.71 9.77 -12.92
CA PHE A 368 5.63 8.87 -12.50
C PHE A 368 5.88 7.46 -13.06
N ILE A 369 7.13 6.96 -12.99
CA ILE A 369 7.50 5.65 -13.53
C ILE A 369 7.11 4.57 -12.53
N LEU A 370 6.51 3.50 -13.04
CA LEU A 370 6.05 2.34 -12.27
C LEU A 370 6.85 1.09 -12.60
N HIS A 371 7.23 0.93 -13.88
CA HIS A 371 8.08 -0.15 -14.34
C HIS A 371 9.09 0.37 -15.37
N ALA A 372 10.35 0.00 -15.21
CA ALA A 372 11.41 0.35 -16.14
C ALA A 372 12.38 -0.82 -16.35
N VAL A 373 13.01 -0.84 -17.52
CA VAL A 373 14.03 -1.83 -17.86
C VAL A 373 15.32 -1.14 -18.28
N TYR A 374 16.45 -1.66 -17.80
CA TYR A 374 17.77 -1.37 -18.34
C TYR A 374 18.22 -2.56 -19.18
N GLU A 375 18.24 -2.40 -20.50
CA GLU A 375 18.38 -3.50 -21.45
C GLU A 375 19.25 -3.11 -22.64
N VAL A 376 20.18 -4.00 -23.00
CA VAL A 376 20.94 -3.89 -24.24
C VAL A 376 20.34 -4.85 -25.28
N PRO A 377 19.85 -4.33 -26.43
CA PRO A 377 19.35 -5.18 -27.50
C PRO A 377 20.42 -6.17 -28.00
N PRO A 378 20.09 -7.47 -28.17
CA PRO A 378 21.06 -8.51 -28.54
C PRO A 378 21.86 -8.20 -29.82
N GLU A 379 21.24 -7.52 -30.78
CA GLU A 379 21.83 -7.15 -32.08
C GLU A 379 23.02 -6.19 -31.97
N LEU A 380 23.20 -5.51 -30.82
CA LEU A 380 24.33 -4.61 -30.61
C LEU A 380 25.65 -5.34 -30.26
N GLY A 381 25.61 -6.66 -30.05
CA GLY A 381 26.83 -7.47 -29.80
C GLY A 381 27.48 -7.20 -28.42
N PHE A 382 26.76 -6.57 -27.51
CA PHE A 382 27.17 -6.41 -26.11
C PHE A 382 25.99 -6.57 -25.16
N THR A 383 26.27 -6.64 -23.87
CA THR A 383 25.24 -6.79 -22.84
C THR A 383 25.38 -5.73 -21.76
N VAL A 384 24.41 -5.64 -20.84
CA VAL A 384 24.49 -4.76 -19.67
C VAL A 384 25.77 -4.99 -18.88
N SER A 385 26.26 -6.24 -18.82
CA SER A 385 27.53 -6.57 -18.16
C SER A 385 28.79 -6.00 -18.80
N ASP A 386 28.72 -5.49 -20.03
CA ASP A 386 29.83 -4.77 -20.66
C ASP A 386 29.83 -3.26 -20.33
N ILE A 387 28.74 -2.76 -19.73
CA ILE A 387 28.64 -1.39 -19.23
C ILE A 387 29.25 -1.34 -17.82
N THR A 388 29.94 -0.25 -17.50
CA THR A 388 30.49 -0.02 -16.16
C THR A 388 29.76 1.10 -15.44
N ILE A 389 29.65 0.99 -14.11
CA ILE A 389 29.24 2.06 -13.20
C ILE A 389 30.42 2.37 -12.30
N SER A 390 30.88 3.62 -12.30
CA SER A 390 32.05 4.06 -11.54
C SER A 390 33.30 3.20 -11.79
N GLY A 391 33.45 2.69 -13.03
CA GLY A 391 34.59 1.87 -13.45
C GLY A 391 34.46 0.37 -13.21
N PHE A 392 33.40 -0.09 -12.52
CA PHE A 392 33.16 -1.52 -12.29
C PHE A 392 32.13 -2.07 -13.29
N PRO A 393 32.39 -3.20 -13.97
CA PRO A 393 31.39 -3.87 -14.79
C PRO A 393 30.12 -4.19 -14.01
N ILE A 394 28.96 -4.15 -14.69
CA ILE A 394 27.68 -4.50 -14.07
C ILE A 394 27.54 -6.03 -14.02
N GLU A 395 27.67 -6.58 -12.82
CA GLU A 395 27.57 -8.02 -12.57
C GLU A 395 26.30 -8.40 -11.81
N TYR A 396 25.66 -7.41 -11.17
CA TYR A 396 24.43 -7.52 -10.38
C TYR A 396 23.44 -6.41 -10.73
N GLY A 397 22.14 -6.69 -10.65
CA GLY A 397 21.08 -5.69 -10.75
C GLY A 397 21.14 -4.68 -9.63
N ALA A 398 21.59 -5.11 -8.45
CA ALA A 398 21.79 -4.26 -7.28
C ALA A 398 22.73 -3.05 -7.54
N GLN A 399 23.69 -3.17 -8.47
CA GLN A 399 24.55 -2.04 -8.86
C GLN A 399 23.75 -0.92 -9.53
N LEU A 400 22.74 -1.27 -10.34
CA LEU A 400 21.81 -0.30 -10.92
C LEU A 400 20.89 0.26 -9.83
N ALA A 401 20.42 -0.58 -8.91
CA ALA A 401 19.55 -0.18 -7.79
C ALA A 401 20.20 0.90 -6.90
N GLU A 402 21.53 0.88 -6.71
CA GLU A 402 22.26 1.94 -5.99
C GLU A 402 22.16 3.32 -6.67
N THR A 403 21.83 3.36 -7.97
CA THR A 403 21.70 4.61 -8.74
C THR A 403 20.24 5.01 -8.98
N VAL A 404 19.31 4.09 -8.76
CA VAL A 404 17.87 4.32 -8.92
C VAL A 404 17.30 4.86 -7.63
N GLN A 405 16.54 5.94 -7.75
CA GLN A 405 15.73 6.48 -6.67
C GLN A 405 14.26 6.12 -6.89
N VAL A 406 13.53 6.05 -5.79
CA VAL A 406 12.07 6.01 -5.77
C VAL A 406 11.56 7.19 -4.95
N ALA A 407 10.28 7.55 -5.14
CA ALA A 407 9.67 8.65 -4.42
C ALA A 407 8.18 8.45 -4.12
N VAL A 408 7.75 9.04 -3.01
CA VAL A 408 6.36 9.46 -2.79
C VAL A 408 6.28 10.98 -2.81
N PHE A 409 5.09 11.52 -3.11
CA PHE A 409 4.89 12.96 -3.22
C PHE A 409 3.91 13.43 -2.15
N GLY A 410 4.37 14.17 -1.16
CA GLY A 410 3.52 14.75 -0.11
C GLY A 410 2.84 16.03 -0.62
N GLN A 411 1.54 16.20 -0.38
CA GLN A 411 0.79 17.41 -0.71
C GLN A 411 0.33 18.11 0.57
N GLY A 412 0.75 19.37 0.72
CA GLY A 412 0.52 20.17 1.92
C GLY A 412 -0.66 21.14 1.79
N ILE A 413 -1.44 21.30 2.85
CA ILE A 413 -2.42 22.40 3.02
C ILE A 413 -2.20 23.08 4.38
N PRO A 414 -2.62 24.35 4.56
CA PRO A 414 -2.46 25.03 5.84
C PRO A 414 -3.04 24.24 7.02
N GLN A 415 -2.34 24.28 8.16
CA GLN A 415 -2.86 23.78 9.43
C GLN A 415 -4.10 24.57 9.87
N GLN A 416 -5.09 23.85 10.41
CA GLN A 416 -6.30 24.48 10.97
C GLN A 416 -6.06 24.90 12.43
N THR A 417 -5.31 24.09 13.16
CA THR A 417 -4.87 24.33 14.53
C THR A 417 -3.41 23.88 14.65
N PRO A 418 -2.63 24.46 15.57
CA PRO A 418 -1.30 23.94 15.87
C PRO A 418 -1.34 22.44 16.22
N PRO A 419 -0.41 21.62 15.69
CA PRO A 419 -0.36 20.20 15.97
C PRO A 419 -0.02 19.97 17.44
N LYS A 420 -0.51 18.87 17.99
CA LYS A 420 -0.13 18.41 19.33
C LYS A 420 1.10 17.50 19.22
N SER A 421 1.91 17.51 20.27
CA SER A 421 3.00 16.57 20.45
C SER A 421 2.66 15.50 21.49
N TYR A 422 3.22 14.31 21.29
CA TYR A 422 2.90 13.11 22.06
C TYR A 422 4.18 12.44 22.56
N PRO A 423 4.16 11.77 23.73
CA PRO A 423 5.23 10.88 24.11
C PRO A 423 5.43 9.75 23.08
N CYS A 424 6.49 8.97 23.26
CA CYS A 424 6.71 7.78 22.44
C CYS A 424 5.53 6.82 22.52
N ALA A 425 5.23 6.21 21.39
CA ALA A 425 4.33 5.08 21.34
C ALA A 425 4.93 3.93 22.16
N ASP A 426 4.05 3.15 22.76
CA ASP A 426 4.42 1.96 23.50
C ASP A 426 3.35 0.89 23.40
N VAL A 427 3.71 -0.33 23.75
CA VAL A 427 2.76 -1.44 23.84
C VAL A 427 1.85 -1.18 25.06
N PRO A 428 0.52 -1.18 24.90
CA PRO A 428 -0.38 -1.01 26.03
C PRO A 428 -0.30 -2.22 26.97
N ASP A 429 -0.36 -1.97 28.29
CA ASP A 429 -0.46 -3.03 29.30
C ASP A 429 -1.65 -3.96 29.05
N ASN A 430 -2.74 -3.41 28.54
CA ASN A 430 -3.96 -4.12 28.18
C ASN A 430 -4.33 -3.79 26.73
N PRO A 431 -3.82 -4.55 25.74
CA PRO A 431 -4.13 -4.29 24.33
C PRO A 431 -5.61 -4.57 24.04
N LEU A 432 -6.20 -3.79 23.15
CA LEU A 432 -7.64 -3.84 22.85
C LEU A 432 -7.91 -4.83 21.71
N PRO A 433 -9.09 -5.48 21.68
CA PRO A 433 -9.43 -6.42 20.62
C PRO A 433 -9.48 -5.71 19.26
N TYR A 434 -8.66 -6.19 18.32
CA TYR A 434 -8.41 -5.56 17.03
C TYR A 434 -8.89 -6.44 15.87
N PRO A 435 -9.85 -5.97 15.04
CA PRO A 435 -10.27 -6.69 13.83
C PRO A 435 -9.30 -6.44 12.67
N ALA A 436 -8.43 -7.40 12.35
CA ALA A 436 -7.34 -7.23 11.38
C ALA A 436 -7.73 -7.49 9.92
N VAL A 437 -8.48 -8.56 9.63
CA VAL A 437 -8.90 -8.92 8.26
C VAL A 437 -10.22 -9.66 8.31
N LEU A 438 -11.16 -9.33 7.42
CA LEU A 438 -12.40 -10.07 7.23
C LEU A 438 -12.49 -10.53 5.77
N ARG A 439 -12.52 -11.84 5.53
CA ARG A 439 -12.66 -12.46 4.20
C ARG A 439 -13.16 -13.89 4.33
N GLU A 440 -13.61 -14.49 3.22
CA GLU A 440 -13.86 -15.92 3.16
C GLU A 440 -12.59 -16.71 3.53
N VAL A 441 -12.74 -17.86 4.21
CA VAL A 441 -11.62 -18.65 4.75
C VAL A 441 -10.52 -18.91 3.71
N GLU A 442 -10.92 -19.30 2.50
CA GLU A 442 -10.00 -19.70 1.42
C GLU A 442 -9.18 -18.53 0.83
N VAL A 443 -9.60 -17.29 1.05
CA VAL A 443 -8.94 -16.07 0.55
C VAL A 443 -8.56 -15.11 1.68
N LEU A 444 -8.49 -15.61 2.92
CA LEU A 444 -8.11 -14.80 4.08
C LEU A 444 -6.71 -14.20 3.91
N GLU A 445 -5.74 -15.00 3.44
CA GLU A 445 -4.37 -14.55 3.23
C GLU A 445 -4.27 -13.55 2.07
N VAL A 446 -5.08 -13.74 1.01
CA VAL A 446 -5.22 -12.74 -0.06
C VAL A 446 -5.72 -11.43 0.54
N GLY A 447 -6.78 -11.45 1.34
CA GLY A 447 -7.31 -10.25 2.02
C GLY A 447 -6.30 -9.57 2.91
N ARG A 448 -5.50 -10.35 3.65
CA ARG A 448 -4.43 -9.84 4.53
C ARG A 448 -3.36 -9.11 3.74
N ARG A 449 -2.91 -9.68 2.61
CA ARG A 449 -1.83 -9.11 1.81
C ARG A 449 -2.30 -7.95 0.95
N SER A 450 -3.44 -8.09 0.28
CA SER A 450 -3.99 -7.14 -0.69
C SER A 450 -4.75 -5.96 -0.08
N SER A 451 -5.13 -6.06 1.20
CA SER A 451 -6.13 -5.19 1.82
C SER A 451 -7.50 -5.18 1.11
N LEU A 452 -7.82 -6.19 0.28
CA LEU A 452 -9.14 -6.34 -0.33
C LEU A 452 -10.21 -6.48 0.75
N ASN A 453 -11.25 -5.67 0.63
CA ASN A 453 -12.38 -5.68 1.56
C ASN A 453 -13.31 -6.87 1.33
N MET A 454 -14.03 -7.33 2.37
CA MET A 454 -15.16 -8.23 2.21
C MET A 454 -16.35 -7.48 1.58
N ARG A 455 -17.03 -8.08 0.61
CA ARG A 455 -18.29 -7.57 0.04
C ARG A 455 -19.42 -8.57 0.22
N ILE A 456 -20.62 -8.09 0.57
CA ILE A 456 -21.82 -8.93 0.65
C ILE A 456 -23.02 -8.21 0.03
N ASP A 457 -23.79 -8.91 -0.80
CA ASP A 457 -25.04 -8.45 -1.38
C ASP A 457 -26.13 -8.29 -0.29
N GLN A 458 -26.95 -7.25 -0.40
CA GLN A 458 -28.20 -7.15 0.36
C GLN A 458 -29.07 -8.41 0.21
N GLY A 459 -29.65 -8.85 1.31
CA GLY A 459 -30.57 -10.00 1.36
C GLY A 459 -29.87 -11.35 1.18
N SER A 460 -28.59 -11.45 1.55
CA SER A 460 -27.80 -12.67 1.40
C SER A 460 -27.13 -13.12 2.70
N THR A 461 -26.82 -14.41 2.76
CA THR A 461 -26.04 -15.03 3.83
C THR A 461 -24.77 -15.64 3.23
N VAL A 462 -23.66 -15.50 3.95
CA VAL A 462 -22.34 -16.01 3.58
C VAL A 462 -21.80 -16.80 4.76
N GLU A 463 -21.58 -18.09 4.56
CA GLU A 463 -20.94 -18.98 5.53
C GLU A 463 -19.42 -19.01 5.33
N LYS A 464 -18.70 -19.57 6.30
CA LYS A 464 -17.24 -19.76 6.25
C LYS A 464 -16.48 -18.45 5.99
N VAL A 465 -16.90 -17.38 6.66
CA VAL A 465 -16.18 -16.11 6.67
C VAL A 465 -15.20 -16.11 7.83
N ALA A 466 -13.91 -15.92 7.55
CA ALA A 466 -12.89 -15.75 8.57
C ALA A 466 -12.71 -14.27 8.95
N LEU A 467 -12.75 -14.00 10.25
CA LEU A 467 -12.27 -12.75 10.83
C LEU A 467 -10.96 -13.04 11.57
N ARG A 468 -9.84 -12.60 11.00
CA ARG A 468 -8.56 -12.52 11.72
C ARG A 468 -8.61 -11.32 12.66
N ALA A 469 -8.33 -11.56 13.93
CA ALA A 469 -8.32 -10.55 14.98
C ALA A 469 -7.06 -10.70 15.86
N GLN A 470 -6.79 -9.70 16.70
CA GLN A 470 -5.79 -9.77 17.76
C GLN A 470 -6.42 -9.38 19.09
N ASN A 471 -5.78 -9.77 20.19
CA ASN A 471 -6.18 -9.44 21.57
C ASN A 471 -7.66 -9.76 21.86
N SER A 472 -8.19 -10.80 21.21
CA SER A 472 -9.58 -11.21 21.29
C SER A 472 -9.69 -12.58 21.94
N THR A 473 -10.77 -12.84 22.66
CA THR A 473 -11.07 -14.14 23.29
C THR A 473 -12.16 -14.87 22.51
N ARG A 474 -12.36 -16.17 22.81
CA ARG A 474 -13.42 -16.98 22.19
C ARG A 474 -14.80 -16.32 22.29
N ASP A 475 -15.06 -15.64 23.40
CA ASP A 475 -16.36 -15.02 23.70
C ASP A 475 -16.49 -13.58 23.23
N THR A 476 -15.47 -13.00 22.57
CA THR A 476 -15.54 -11.66 21.97
C THR A 476 -16.81 -11.48 21.15
N LYS A 477 -17.55 -10.42 21.45
CA LYS A 477 -18.70 -9.95 20.70
C LYS A 477 -18.22 -9.28 19.42
N ILE A 478 -18.88 -9.59 18.31
CA ILE A 478 -18.58 -9.07 16.97
C ILE A 478 -19.79 -8.26 16.51
N GLU A 479 -19.60 -6.96 16.31
CA GLU A 479 -20.69 -6.03 15.99
C GLU A 479 -20.34 -5.11 14.82
N PHE A 480 -21.19 -5.07 13.79
CA PHE A 480 -21.05 -4.08 12.73
C PHE A 480 -21.76 -2.78 13.14
N VAL A 481 -20.99 -1.68 13.21
CA VAL A 481 -21.48 -0.38 13.67
C VAL A 481 -22.23 0.34 12.54
N ASP A 482 -23.32 1.01 12.90
CA ASP A 482 -24.24 1.70 11.97
C ASP A 482 -24.72 0.80 10.82
N ALA A 483 -24.89 -0.50 11.13
CA ALA A 483 -25.18 -1.55 10.17
C ALA A 483 -26.47 -2.34 10.51
N PRO A 484 -27.64 -1.68 10.68
CA PRO A 484 -28.87 -2.40 10.95
C PRO A 484 -29.12 -3.45 9.86
N GLY A 485 -29.50 -4.66 10.28
CA GLY A 485 -29.70 -5.79 9.38
C GLY A 485 -28.42 -6.55 8.99
N VAL A 486 -27.24 -6.17 9.49
CA VAL A 486 -26.00 -6.96 9.32
C VAL A 486 -25.70 -7.72 10.62
N THR A 487 -25.64 -9.04 10.55
CA THR A 487 -25.38 -9.90 11.71
C THR A 487 -24.23 -10.87 11.47
N ALA A 488 -23.44 -11.14 12.51
CA ALA A 488 -22.39 -12.15 12.50
C ALA A 488 -22.69 -13.25 13.53
N THR A 489 -22.78 -14.50 13.09
CA THR A 489 -22.91 -15.67 13.95
C THR A 489 -21.58 -16.41 14.00
N LYS A 490 -21.01 -16.55 15.20
CA LYS A 490 -19.79 -17.34 15.42
C LYS A 490 -20.09 -18.83 15.24
N THR A 491 -19.32 -19.49 14.39
CA THR A 491 -19.44 -20.92 14.07
C THR A 491 -18.22 -21.72 14.51
N ASP A 492 -17.04 -21.10 14.54
CA ASP A 492 -15.81 -21.69 15.07
C ASP A 492 -14.85 -20.58 15.56
N PHE A 493 -13.86 -20.95 16.37
CA PHE A 493 -12.82 -20.08 16.90
C PHE A 493 -11.50 -20.83 17.00
N GLN A 494 -10.45 -20.23 16.45
CA GLN A 494 -9.10 -20.76 16.46
C GLN A 494 -8.14 -19.70 17.01
N GLU A 495 -7.17 -20.16 17.79
CA GLU A 495 -6.14 -19.32 18.41
C GLU A 495 -4.78 -19.73 17.89
N PHE A 496 -4.02 -18.74 17.45
CA PHE A 496 -2.67 -18.88 16.91
C PHE A 496 -1.73 -17.98 17.71
N GLU A 497 -0.43 -18.20 17.54
CA GLU A 497 0.57 -17.31 18.13
C GLU A 497 0.39 -15.88 17.59
N GLY A 498 0.01 -14.95 18.47
CA GLY A 498 -0.13 -13.53 18.18
C GLY A 498 -1.43 -13.09 17.48
N TYR A 499 -2.37 -14.01 17.19
CA TYR A 499 -3.67 -13.65 16.60
C TYR A 499 -4.75 -14.73 16.79
N GLN A 500 -6.00 -14.34 16.59
CA GLN A 500 -7.17 -15.22 16.63
C GLN A 500 -7.88 -15.23 15.28
N VAL A 501 -8.61 -16.30 14.99
CA VAL A 501 -9.48 -16.41 13.82
C VAL A 501 -10.86 -16.86 14.28
N PHE A 502 -11.86 -16.03 14.02
CA PHE A 502 -13.27 -16.42 14.16
C PHE A 502 -13.80 -16.89 12.81
N ILE A 503 -14.50 -18.02 12.78
CA ILE A 503 -15.25 -18.44 11.60
C ILE A 503 -16.70 -18.05 11.81
N LEU A 504 -17.24 -17.31 10.86
CA LEU A 504 -18.51 -16.62 10.95
C LEU A 504 -19.45 -17.05 9.83
N THR A 505 -20.74 -17.02 10.15
CA THR A 505 -21.81 -16.84 9.16
C THR A 505 -22.26 -15.39 9.22
N LEU A 506 -22.15 -14.67 8.11
CA LEU A 506 -22.60 -13.30 7.97
C LEU A 506 -23.93 -13.26 7.23
N THR A 507 -24.92 -12.55 7.78
CA THR A 507 -26.22 -12.32 7.12
C THR A 507 -26.44 -10.83 6.97
N VAL A 508 -26.87 -10.42 5.78
CA VAL A 508 -27.18 -9.04 5.43
C VAL A 508 -28.63 -8.99 4.98
N ALA A 509 -29.46 -8.22 5.68
CA ALA A 509 -30.86 -8.01 5.35
C ALA A 509 -31.04 -7.33 3.98
N ALA A 510 -32.22 -7.50 3.38
CA ALA A 510 -32.52 -6.95 2.05
C ALA A 510 -32.52 -5.40 2.01
N ASP A 511 -32.76 -4.78 3.16
CA ASP A 511 -32.80 -3.34 3.38
C ASP A 511 -31.60 -2.82 4.19
N ALA A 512 -30.63 -3.68 4.50
CA ALA A 512 -29.41 -3.29 5.20
C ALA A 512 -28.75 -2.12 4.45
N PRO A 513 -28.30 -1.05 5.13
CA PRO A 513 -27.75 0.10 4.44
C PRO A 513 -26.60 -0.30 3.50
N LEU A 514 -26.36 0.47 2.44
CA LEU A 514 -25.30 0.23 1.44
C LEU A 514 -23.96 0.92 1.77
N GLY A 515 -22.82 0.34 1.38
CA GLY A 515 -21.47 0.88 1.56
C GLY A 515 -20.68 0.27 2.72
N ASN A 516 -19.56 0.91 3.07
CA ASN A 516 -18.61 0.44 4.08
C ASN A 516 -19.19 0.42 5.51
N ARG A 517 -19.01 -0.70 6.22
CA ARG A 517 -19.37 -0.90 7.62
C ARG A 517 -18.14 -1.10 8.47
N SER A 518 -18.16 -0.45 9.63
CA SER A 518 -17.13 -0.58 10.63
C SER A 518 -17.40 -1.80 11.50
N LEU A 519 -16.35 -2.45 11.99
CA LEU A 519 -16.46 -3.61 12.88
C LEU A 519 -15.93 -3.25 14.25
N LEU A 520 -16.73 -3.49 15.28
CA LEU A 520 -16.37 -3.36 16.69
C LEU A 520 -16.22 -4.75 17.29
N LEU A 521 -15.13 -4.94 18.04
CA LEU A 521 -14.91 -6.11 18.88
C LEU A 521 -14.98 -5.71 20.34
N THR A 522 -15.65 -6.53 21.15
CA THR A 522 -15.76 -6.33 22.60
C THR A 522 -15.54 -7.64 23.31
N ASN A 523 -14.48 -7.72 24.12
CA ASN A 523 -14.19 -8.91 24.90
C ASN A 523 -15.18 -9.07 26.06
N SER A 524 -15.21 -10.25 26.66
CA SER A 524 -16.11 -10.60 27.77
C SER A 524 -15.86 -9.79 29.04
N ASP A 525 -14.65 -9.25 29.22
CA ASP A 525 -14.29 -8.33 30.30
C ASP A 525 -14.75 -6.88 30.06
N GLY A 526 -15.37 -6.61 28.91
CA GLY A 526 -15.83 -5.28 28.49
C GLY A 526 -14.78 -4.46 27.75
N SER A 527 -13.55 -4.94 27.59
CA SER A 527 -12.54 -4.24 26.81
C SER A 527 -12.93 -4.16 25.33
N ALA A 528 -12.84 -2.98 24.76
CA ALA A 528 -13.19 -2.71 23.36
C ALA A 528 -12.33 -1.57 22.83
N GLY A 529 -11.77 -1.75 21.63
CA GLY A 529 -11.20 -0.64 20.87
C GLY A 529 -12.27 0.15 20.13
N PRO A 530 -11.90 1.20 19.37
CA PRO A 530 -12.84 1.82 18.45
C PRO A 530 -13.27 0.84 17.36
N ALA A 531 -14.38 1.14 16.68
CA ALA A 531 -14.80 0.36 15.52
C ALA A 531 -13.87 0.64 14.34
N ARG A 532 -13.31 -0.41 13.73
CA ARG A 532 -12.41 -0.28 12.59
C ARG A 532 -13.19 -0.06 11.30
N TYR A 533 -12.84 0.98 10.56
CA TYR A 533 -13.57 1.41 9.37
C TYR A 533 -13.42 0.46 8.19
N GLY A 534 -14.54 0.26 7.48
CA GLY A 534 -14.59 -0.42 6.18
C GLY A 534 -14.10 -1.85 6.24
N MET A 535 -14.58 -2.63 7.22
CA MET A 535 -14.29 -4.06 7.34
C MET A 535 -15.20 -4.94 6.48
N LEU A 536 -16.37 -4.40 6.12
CA LEU A 536 -17.34 -5.01 5.21
C LEU A 536 -17.89 -3.91 4.30
N GLU A 537 -18.12 -4.20 3.03
CA GLU A 537 -18.89 -3.36 2.12
C GLU A 537 -20.22 -4.07 1.77
N VAL A 538 -21.34 -3.46 2.14
CA VAL A 538 -22.67 -3.95 1.76
C VAL A 538 -23.01 -3.39 0.39
N VAL A 539 -23.25 -4.27 -0.59
CA VAL A 539 -23.54 -3.89 -1.98
C VAL A 539 -24.98 -4.25 -2.36
N PRO A 540 -25.55 -3.64 -3.42
CA PRO A 540 -26.92 -3.91 -3.83
C PRO A 540 -27.06 -5.37 -4.24
N ARG A 541 -28.23 -5.95 -4.01
CA ARG A 541 -28.49 -7.34 -4.39
C ARG A 541 -28.15 -7.63 -5.85
N GLY A 542 -27.40 -8.71 -6.09
CA GLY A 542 -27.04 -9.18 -7.42
C GLY A 542 -25.88 -8.41 -8.05
N THR A 543 -25.01 -7.80 -7.26
CA THR A 543 -23.81 -7.08 -7.73
C THR A 543 -22.59 -8.00 -7.72
N ILE A 544 -22.48 -8.88 -6.73
CA ILE A 544 -21.35 -9.82 -6.59
C ILE A 544 -21.41 -10.92 -7.65
N GLY A 545 -20.23 -11.35 -8.13
CA GLY A 545 -20.09 -12.51 -9.03
C GLY A 545 -20.47 -12.25 -10.49
N LYS A 546 -20.53 -10.99 -10.91
CA LYS A 546 -20.91 -10.57 -12.27
C LYS A 546 -19.81 -9.79 -12.97
#